data_AF-A0A553E1P1-F1
#
_entry.id   AF-A0A553E1P1-F1
#
_cell.length_a   1.000
_cell.length_b   1.000
_cell.length_c   1.000
_cell.angle_alpha   90.00
_cell.angle_beta   90.00
_cell.angle_gamma   90.00
#
_symmetry.space_group_name_H-M   'P 1'
#
loop_
_entity.id
_entity.type
_entity.pdbx_description
1 polymer ?
#
loop_
_entity_poly.entity_id
_entity_poly.type
_entity_poly.pdbx_seq_one_letter_code
_entity_poly.pdbx_strand_id
1 'polypeptide(L)'
;MKKIVFFLSFLCSLLGNGQTQSIYSKIDSKMAVMPKSYATTTTGIASYINANFNTESDKVRAAFFWTATTISYDIANINTIDYNTTSEQKINATLSSHKGVCIHYAEVFNSIANQVGVKSYVVHGYTKQFGAIATVAHAWCSVKIDSKWWLMDPTWGAGYVDKQKYFRKLNAIYFKMTPSAAIATHMPFDYLWQFLSFPISNQEFISGKLEANTTKKKFDFESEILKQENALAADKIFDATVRIEKNGIKNNLIQDYWIYKKKELENIRQNETNAKFSILVTESNQAILLYNDFIGYRNKQFKPTLPDDVLLKMIQEPKEQLLKCQNQLDYLEPVNEENRTNVTAVRQNVASVLEQVKDQEKFVLDYLSKGKGARKAMFTKMKWFGIPLN
;
A
#
# COMPACT_ATOMS: atom_id res chain seq x y z
N MET A 1 1.38 -57.52 -57.67
CA MET A 1 0.49 -56.62 -56.91
C MET A 1 -0.42 -57.45 -56.02
N LYS A 2 -0.04 -57.67 -54.74
CA LYS A 2 -0.86 -58.40 -53.77
C LYS A 2 -1.52 -57.37 -52.83
N LYS A 3 -2.85 -57.31 -52.84
CA LYS A 3 -3.64 -56.46 -51.94
C LYS A 3 -3.74 -57.16 -50.58
N ILE A 4 -3.18 -56.55 -49.54
CA ILE A 4 -3.34 -56.96 -48.15
C ILE A 4 -4.51 -56.16 -47.58
N VAL A 5 -5.57 -56.87 -47.18
CA VAL A 5 -6.70 -56.31 -46.45
C VAL A 5 -6.37 -56.42 -44.97
N PHE A 6 -6.21 -55.29 -44.28
CA PHE A 6 -6.10 -55.24 -42.83
C PHE A 6 -7.50 -55.16 -42.21
N PHE A 7 -7.83 -56.18 -41.41
CA PHE A 7 -9.03 -56.25 -40.59
C PHE A 7 -8.81 -55.38 -39.33
N LEU A 8 -9.51 -54.25 -39.23
CA LEU A 8 -9.46 -53.36 -38.08
C LEU A 8 -10.37 -53.93 -36.98
N SER A 9 -9.78 -54.55 -35.96
CA SER A 9 -10.52 -55.00 -34.77
C SER A 9 -10.78 -53.81 -33.86
N PHE A 10 -12.06 -53.45 -33.75
CA PHE A 10 -12.58 -52.42 -32.88
C PHE A 10 -12.61 -52.93 -31.43
N LEU A 11 -11.53 -52.70 -30.68
CA LEU A 11 -11.53 -52.86 -29.23
C LEU A 11 -12.27 -51.68 -28.61
N CYS A 12 -13.57 -51.88 -28.40
CA CYS A 12 -14.42 -51.02 -27.58
C CYS A 12 -13.92 -51.10 -26.12
N SER A 13 -13.01 -50.21 -25.73
CA SER A 13 -12.76 -49.95 -24.32
C SER A 13 -13.96 -49.20 -23.76
N LEU A 14 -14.79 -49.92 -23.03
CA LEU A 14 -15.73 -49.38 -22.05
C LEU A 14 -14.91 -48.65 -20.97
N LEU A 15 -14.50 -47.41 -21.25
CA LEU A 15 -14.13 -46.48 -20.20
C LEU A 15 -15.42 -46.07 -19.50
N GLY A 16 -15.75 -46.78 -18.42
CA GLY A 16 -16.75 -46.32 -17.48
C GLY A 16 -16.39 -44.91 -17.05
N ASN A 17 -17.30 -43.96 -17.27
CA ASN A 17 -17.25 -42.64 -16.67
C ASN A 17 -17.48 -42.77 -15.17
N GLY A 18 -16.49 -43.29 -14.45
CA GLY A 18 -16.38 -43.03 -13.03
C GLY A 18 -16.01 -41.57 -12.87
N GLN A 19 -17.02 -40.69 -12.76
CA GLN A 19 -16.79 -39.36 -12.21
C GLN A 19 -16.31 -39.59 -10.77
N THR A 20 -15.00 -39.57 -10.55
CA THR A 20 -14.43 -39.49 -9.22
C THR A 20 -15.02 -38.23 -8.60
N GLN A 21 -15.91 -38.43 -7.62
CA GLN A 21 -16.55 -37.33 -6.91
C GLN A 21 -15.43 -36.43 -6.36
N SER A 22 -15.44 -35.16 -6.75
CA SER A 22 -14.47 -34.17 -6.26
C SER A 22 -14.39 -34.29 -4.74
N ILE A 23 -13.17 -34.37 -4.19
CA ILE A 23 -12.94 -34.43 -2.73
C ILE A 23 -13.55 -33.24 -1.99
N TYR A 24 -13.90 -32.16 -2.71
CA TYR A 24 -14.53 -30.95 -2.19
C TYR A 24 -16.06 -30.94 -2.32
N SER A 25 -16.68 -31.97 -2.89
CA SER A 25 -18.11 -32.00 -3.22
C SER A 25 -19.03 -31.66 -2.05
N LYS A 26 -18.71 -32.10 -0.83
CA LYS A 26 -19.49 -31.77 0.37
C LYS A 26 -19.53 -30.26 0.66
N ILE A 27 -18.37 -29.60 0.56
CA ILE A 27 -18.21 -28.16 0.79
C ILE A 27 -18.91 -27.39 -0.33
N ASP A 28 -18.66 -27.79 -1.57
CA ASP A 28 -19.22 -27.17 -2.78
C ASP A 28 -20.77 -27.25 -2.77
N SER A 29 -21.34 -28.42 -2.47
CA SER A 29 -22.79 -28.60 -2.37
C SER A 29 -23.42 -27.76 -1.26
N LYS A 30 -22.73 -27.62 -0.12
CA LYS A 30 -23.20 -26.79 0.98
C LYS A 30 -23.18 -25.29 0.63
N MET A 31 -22.13 -24.83 -0.06
CA MET A 31 -22.04 -23.44 -0.52
C MET A 31 -23.00 -23.12 -1.68
N ALA A 32 -23.31 -24.10 -2.54
CA ALA A 32 -24.25 -23.93 -3.65
C ALA A 32 -25.67 -23.57 -3.19
N VAL A 33 -26.04 -23.94 -1.97
CA VAL A 33 -27.36 -23.65 -1.37
C VAL A 33 -27.32 -22.53 -0.32
N MET A 34 -26.24 -21.73 -0.28
CA MET A 34 -26.13 -20.60 0.64
C MET A 34 -27.26 -19.59 0.40
N PRO A 35 -27.98 -19.14 1.46
CA PRO A 35 -29.05 -18.15 1.30
C PRO A 35 -28.51 -16.83 0.72
N LYS A 36 -29.26 -16.25 -0.23
CA LYS A 36 -28.87 -15.01 -0.92
C LYS A 36 -28.65 -13.83 0.04
N SER A 37 -29.30 -13.82 1.20
CA SER A 37 -29.11 -12.78 2.23
C SER A 37 -27.68 -12.71 2.74
N TYR A 38 -26.93 -13.82 2.76
CA TYR A 38 -25.51 -13.83 3.11
C TYR A 38 -24.62 -13.34 1.97
N ALA A 39 -25.05 -13.47 0.71
CA ALA A 39 -24.23 -13.23 -0.48
C ALA A 39 -24.04 -11.75 -0.84
N THR A 40 -24.65 -10.81 -0.10
CA THR A 40 -24.63 -9.38 -0.40
C THR A 40 -23.34 -8.68 0.03
N THR A 41 -22.61 -9.24 0.99
CA THR A 41 -21.37 -8.70 1.55
C THR A 41 -20.36 -9.82 1.79
N THR A 42 -19.06 -9.52 1.73
CA THR A 42 -18.04 -10.52 2.08
C THR A 42 -18.14 -10.96 3.54
N THR A 43 -18.61 -10.08 4.44
CA THR A 43 -18.89 -10.40 5.84
C THR A 43 -20.03 -11.40 6.00
N GLY A 44 -21.12 -11.24 5.23
CA GLY A 44 -22.21 -12.21 5.21
C GLY A 44 -21.74 -13.59 4.74
N ILE A 45 -20.98 -13.64 3.64
CA ILE A 45 -20.42 -14.88 3.10
C ILE A 45 -19.48 -15.53 4.12
N ALA A 46 -18.56 -14.77 4.72
CA ALA A 46 -17.64 -15.27 5.74
C ALA A 46 -18.36 -15.79 6.98
N SER A 47 -19.43 -15.12 7.43
CA SER A 47 -20.25 -15.54 8.57
C SER A 47 -20.93 -16.90 8.29
N TYR A 48 -21.48 -17.08 7.08
CA TYR A 48 -22.04 -18.36 6.67
C TYR A 48 -20.97 -19.45 6.63
N ILE A 49 -19.79 -19.16 6.08
CA ILE A 49 -18.68 -20.12 6.03
C ILE A 49 -18.25 -20.54 7.45
N ASN A 50 -18.03 -19.58 8.36
CA ASN A 50 -17.63 -19.86 9.73
C ASN A 50 -18.67 -20.67 10.52
N ALA A 51 -19.96 -20.50 10.22
CA ALA A 51 -21.03 -21.27 10.87
C ALA A 51 -21.13 -22.73 10.37
N ASN A 52 -20.57 -23.06 9.21
CA ASN A 52 -20.75 -24.36 8.56
C ASN A 52 -19.46 -25.17 8.38
N PHE A 53 -18.29 -24.55 8.54
CA PHE A 53 -16.99 -25.19 8.35
C PHE A 53 -16.02 -24.82 9.46
N ASN A 54 -15.26 -25.82 9.93
CA ASN A 54 -14.36 -25.66 11.07
C ASN A 54 -12.89 -25.48 10.65
N THR A 55 -12.43 -26.24 9.64
CA THR A 55 -11.01 -26.25 9.25
C THR A 55 -10.67 -25.08 8.32
N GLU A 56 -9.43 -24.59 8.37
CA GLU A 56 -8.95 -23.56 7.45
C GLU A 56 -9.12 -23.99 5.99
N SER A 57 -8.76 -25.24 5.67
CA SER A 57 -8.87 -25.78 4.31
C SER A 57 -10.31 -25.79 3.79
N ASP A 58 -11.29 -26.16 4.62
CA ASP A 58 -12.70 -26.18 4.22
C ASP A 58 -13.25 -24.77 4.04
N LYS A 59 -12.90 -23.85 4.95
CA LYS A 59 -13.32 -22.45 4.89
C LYS A 59 -12.78 -21.76 3.64
N VAL A 60 -11.50 -21.97 3.32
CA VAL A 60 -10.88 -21.40 2.12
C VAL A 60 -11.44 -22.05 0.85
N ARG A 61 -11.75 -23.36 0.88
CA ARG A 61 -12.45 -24.01 -0.24
C ARG A 61 -13.82 -23.40 -0.48
N ALA A 62 -14.58 -23.15 0.59
CA ALA A 62 -15.90 -22.54 0.51
C ALA A 62 -15.84 -21.13 -0.11
N ALA A 63 -14.87 -20.32 0.32
CA ALA A 63 -14.59 -19.00 -0.26
C ALA A 63 -14.21 -19.10 -1.75
N PHE A 64 -13.29 -20.02 -2.10
CA PHE A 64 -12.85 -20.25 -3.48
C PHE A 64 -14.03 -20.63 -4.37
N PHE A 65 -14.84 -21.60 -3.92
CA PHE A 65 -16.00 -22.08 -4.65
C PHE A 65 -16.96 -20.94 -4.92
N TRP A 66 -17.37 -20.20 -3.88
CA TRP A 66 -18.32 -19.10 -4.04
C TRP A 66 -17.82 -18.06 -5.05
N THR A 67 -16.57 -17.63 -4.94
CA THR A 67 -15.96 -16.66 -5.87
C THR A 67 -15.94 -17.20 -7.29
N ALA A 68 -15.46 -18.44 -7.49
CA ALA A 68 -15.28 -19.05 -8.81
C ALA A 68 -16.61 -19.45 -9.50
N THR A 69 -17.69 -19.69 -8.76
CA THR A 69 -19.00 -20.06 -9.33
C THR A 69 -19.98 -18.91 -9.45
N THR A 70 -19.76 -17.81 -8.72
CA THR A 70 -20.68 -16.66 -8.72
C THR A 70 -20.23 -15.56 -9.68
N ILE A 71 -18.94 -15.19 -9.65
CA ILE A 71 -18.44 -14.09 -10.47
C ILE A 71 -18.23 -14.58 -11.91
N SER A 72 -18.65 -13.79 -12.90
CA SER A 72 -18.44 -14.04 -14.33
C SER A 72 -17.34 -13.15 -14.89
N TYR A 73 -16.49 -13.70 -15.77
CA TYR A 73 -15.33 -12.98 -16.25
C TYR A 73 -15.74 -11.87 -17.23
N ASP A 74 -15.33 -10.64 -16.94
CA ASP A 74 -15.69 -9.45 -17.70
C ASP A 74 -14.70 -9.17 -18.84
N ILE A 75 -14.91 -9.86 -19.96
CA ILE A 75 -14.04 -9.77 -21.15
C ILE A 75 -13.95 -8.34 -21.69
N ALA A 76 -15.03 -7.56 -21.60
CA ALA A 76 -15.06 -6.19 -22.13
C ALA A 76 -14.07 -5.26 -21.42
N ASN A 77 -13.77 -5.55 -20.14
CA ASN A 77 -12.90 -4.75 -19.29
C ASN A 77 -11.54 -5.42 -19.03
N ILE A 78 -11.16 -6.46 -19.78
CA ILE A 78 -9.90 -7.20 -19.56
C ILE A 78 -8.65 -6.32 -19.63
N ASN A 79 -8.65 -5.30 -20.50
CA ASN A 79 -7.51 -4.41 -20.72
C ASN A 79 -7.59 -3.12 -19.89
N THR A 80 -8.67 -2.92 -19.12
CA THR A 80 -8.80 -1.71 -18.29
C THR A 80 -8.08 -1.93 -16.97
N ILE A 81 -6.95 -1.25 -16.79
CA ILE A 81 -6.25 -1.22 -15.52
C ILE A 81 -6.64 0.06 -14.79
N ASP A 82 -7.51 -0.06 -13.79
CA ASP A 82 -7.86 1.04 -12.91
C ASP A 82 -7.11 0.93 -11.59
N TYR A 83 -6.06 1.74 -11.48
CA TYR A 83 -5.24 1.86 -10.29
C TYR A 83 -5.83 2.78 -9.23
N ASN A 84 -6.85 3.58 -9.54
CA ASN A 84 -7.43 4.56 -8.63
C ASN A 84 -8.58 3.97 -7.78
N THR A 85 -9.18 2.86 -8.23
CA THR A 85 -10.25 2.19 -7.49
C THR A 85 -9.70 1.40 -6.30
N THR A 86 -10.24 1.65 -5.11
CA THR A 86 -9.85 0.97 -3.86
C THR A 86 -10.29 -0.50 -3.86
N SER A 87 -9.68 -1.33 -3.00
CA SER A 87 -10.08 -2.73 -2.85
C SER A 87 -11.55 -2.87 -2.43
N GLU A 88 -12.04 -2.01 -1.54
CA GLU A 88 -13.44 -2.00 -1.12
C GLU A 88 -14.40 -1.69 -2.28
N GLN A 89 -14.06 -0.70 -3.11
CA GLN A 89 -14.86 -0.36 -4.29
C GLN A 89 -14.91 -1.53 -5.29
N LYS A 90 -13.78 -2.21 -5.55
CA LYS A 90 -13.74 -3.41 -6.40
C LYS A 90 -14.64 -4.52 -5.86
N ILE A 91 -14.55 -4.79 -4.55
CA ILE A 91 -15.37 -5.81 -3.88
C ILE A 91 -16.86 -5.48 -4.03
N ASN A 92 -17.26 -4.27 -3.65
CA ASN A 92 -18.67 -3.86 -3.67
C ASN A 92 -19.25 -3.88 -5.09
N ALA A 93 -18.50 -3.41 -6.09
CA ALA A 93 -18.90 -3.46 -7.49
C ALA A 93 -19.09 -4.91 -7.98
N THR A 94 -18.19 -5.83 -7.60
CA THR A 94 -18.27 -7.24 -7.99
C THR A 94 -19.36 -8.01 -7.26
N LEU A 95 -19.61 -7.74 -5.98
CA LEU A 95 -20.75 -8.33 -5.26
C LEU A 95 -22.09 -7.86 -5.86
N SER A 96 -22.16 -6.61 -6.31
CA SER A 96 -23.39 -6.06 -6.90
C SER A 96 -23.64 -6.57 -8.32
N SER A 97 -22.60 -6.65 -9.15
CA SER A 97 -22.71 -7.01 -10.57
C SER A 97 -22.51 -8.49 -10.87
N HIS A 98 -21.88 -9.24 -9.95
CA HIS A 98 -21.33 -10.58 -10.15
C HIS A 98 -20.42 -10.67 -11.39
N LYS A 99 -19.73 -9.58 -11.73
CA LYS A 99 -18.79 -9.50 -12.86
C LYS A 99 -17.49 -8.84 -12.44
N GLY A 100 -16.41 -9.20 -13.14
CA GLY A 100 -15.12 -8.57 -12.98
C GLY A 100 -14.00 -9.30 -13.72
N VAL A 101 -12.82 -8.71 -13.70
CA VAL A 101 -11.57 -9.32 -14.19
C VAL A 101 -10.74 -9.88 -13.03
N CYS A 102 -9.56 -10.43 -13.30
CA CYS A 102 -8.74 -11.18 -12.33
C CYS A 102 -8.58 -10.49 -10.95
N ILE A 103 -8.32 -9.18 -10.90
CA ILE A 103 -8.19 -8.45 -9.64
C ILE A 103 -9.46 -8.47 -8.80
N HIS A 104 -10.64 -8.45 -9.43
CA HIS A 104 -11.92 -8.47 -8.72
C HIS A 104 -12.17 -9.83 -8.04
N TYR A 105 -11.86 -10.92 -8.75
CA TYR A 105 -11.91 -12.26 -8.17
C TYR A 105 -10.96 -12.39 -6.98
N ALA A 106 -9.72 -11.89 -7.14
CA ALA A 106 -8.70 -11.93 -6.10
C ALA A 106 -9.13 -11.13 -4.86
N GLU A 107 -9.60 -9.89 -5.02
CA GLU A 107 -10.00 -9.03 -3.91
C GLU A 107 -11.19 -9.58 -3.13
N VAL A 108 -12.21 -10.10 -3.83
CA VAL A 108 -13.38 -10.72 -3.18
C VAL A 108 -12.98 -11.98 -2.42
N PHE A 109 -12.22 -12.88 -3.03
CA PHE A 109 -11.72 -14.07 -2.36
C PHE A 109 -10.84 -13.71 -1.16
N ASN A 110 -9.91 -12.78 -1.32
CA ASN A 110 -9.01 -12.32 -0.27
C ASN A 110 -9.75 -11.74 0.93
N SER A 111 -10.79 -10.92 0.67
CA SER A 111 -11.64 -10.34 1.70
C SER A 111 -12.41 -11.41 2.48
N ILE A 112 -12.96 -12.42 1.80
CA ILE A 112 -13.66 -13.54 2.47
C ILE A 112 -12.67 -14.39 3.27
N ALA A 113 -11.52 -14.77 2.68
CA ALA A 113 -10.50 -15.60 3.31
C ALA A 113 -9.99 -14.99 4.62
N ASN A 114 -9.65 -13.69 4.62
CA ASN A 114 -9.21 -13.00 5.83
C ASN A 114 -10.33 -12.93 6.89
N GLN A 115 -11.59 -12.72 6.50
CA GLN A 115 -12.73 -12.66 7.43
C GLN A 115 -13.12 -14.02 8.03
N VAL A 116 -12.76 -15.14 7.38
CA VAL A 116 -12.90 -16.48 7.97
C VAL A 116 -11.71 -16.89 8.85
N GLY A 117 -10.79 -15.94 9.09
CA GLY A 117 -9.64 -16.08 9.97
C GLY A 117 -8.40 -16.68 9.32
N VAL A 118 -8.36 -16.77 7.98
CA VAL A 118 -7.23 -17.38 7.26
C VAL A 118 -6.45 -16.30 6.52
N LYS A 119 -5.16 -16.17 6.85
CA LYS A 119 -4.28 -15.13 6.28
C LYS A 119 -4.18 -15.30 4.76
N SER A 120 -4.55 -14.25 4.04
CA SER A 120 -4.53 -14.20 2.58
C SER A 120 -3.97 -12.86 2.09
N TYR A 121 -3.23 -12.92 0.98
CA TYR A 121 -2.70 -11.76 0.26
C TYR A 121 -3.09 -11.78 -1.21
N VAL A 122 -3.50 -10.64 -1.75
CA VAL A 122 -3.60 -10.44 -3.20
C VAL A 122 -2.19 -10.30 -3.76
N VAL A 123 -1.88 -11.08 -4.79
CA VAL A 123 -0.58 -11.08 -5.48
C VAL A 123 -0.78 -10.62 -6.91
N HIS A 124 0.02 -9.64 -7.31
CA HIS A 124 0.07 -9.11 -8.67
C HIS A 124 1.25 -9.71 -9.42
N GLY A 125 1.02 -10.08 -10.67
CA GLY A 125 2.05 -10.63 -11.52
C GLY A 125 1.61 -10.75 -12.96
N TYR A 126 2.22 -11.70 -13.66
CA TYR A 126 1.85 -12.06 -15.02
C TYR A 126 1.84 -13.58 -15.16
N THR A 127 1.25 -14.06 -16.25
CA THR A 127 1.16 -15.50 -16.51
C THR A 127 1.85 -15.91 -17.78
N LYS A 128 2.15 -17.20 -17.88
CA LYS A 128 2.66 -17.84 -19.09
C LYS A 128 1.79 -19.05 -19.42
N GLN A 129 1.32 -19.11 -20.65
CA GLN A 129 0.53 -20.23 -21.18
C GLN A 129 1.14 -20.65 -22.51
N PHE A 130 1.26 -21.97 -22.74
CA PHE A 130 1.83 -22.52 -23.99
C PHE A 130 3.21 -21.94 -24.36
N GLY A 131 4.03 -21.62 -23.35
CA GLY A 131 5.35 -21.02 -23.52
C GLY A 131 5.37 -19.51 -23.78
N ALA A 132 4.20 -18.87 -23.96
CA ALA A 132 4.08 -17.44 -24.23
C ALA A 132 3.62 -16.66 -22.99
N ILE A 133 4.24 -15.49 -22.75
CA ILE A 133 3.80 -14.56 -21.70
C ILE A 133 2.47 -13.94 -22.12
N ALA A 134 1.52 -13.87 -21.19
CA ALA A 134 0.27 -13.17 -21.41
C ALA A 134 0.50 -11.68 -21.65
N THR A 135 -0.32 -11.07 -22.49
CA THR A 135 -0.23 -9.64 -22.82
C THR A 135 -0.82 -8.71 -21.76
N VAL A 136 -1.51 -9.28 -20.77
CA VAL A 136 -2.13 -8.56 -19.67
C VAL A 136 -1.60 -9.06 -18.33
N ALA A 137 -1.52 -8.15 -17.36
CA ALA A 137 -1.20 -8.51 -15.98
C ALA A 137 -2.29 -9.43 -15.40
N HIS A 138 -1.92 -10.18 -14.37
CA HIS A 138 -2.81 -11.10 -13.68
C HIS A 138 -2.73 -10.89 -12.17
N ALA A 139 -3.82 -11.24 -11.49
CA ALA A 139 -3.92 -11.17 -10.04
C ALA A 139 -4.56 -12.44 -9.49
N TRP A 140 -4.02 -12.92 -8.39
CA TRP A 140 -4.47 -14.12 -7.68
C TRP A 140 -4.26 -13.92 -6.17
N CYS A 141 -4.49 -14.96 -5.38
CA CYS A 141 -4.27 -14.90 -3.94
C CYS A 141 -3.28 -15.94 -3.46
N SER A 142 -2.59 -15.61 -2.38
CA SER A 142 -1.76 -16.56 -1.65
C SER A 142 -2.29 -16.67 -0.22
N VAL A 143 -2.50 -17.90 0.23
CA VAL A 143 -3.21 -18.19 1.48
C VAL A 143 -2.35 -19.09 2.35
N LYS A 144 -2.22 -18.76 3.63
CA LYS A 144 -1.52 -19.59 4.61
C LYS A 144 -2.52 -20.55 5.26
N ILE A 145 -2.44 -21.83 4.92
CA ILE A 145 -3.29 -22.91 5.46
C ILE A 145 -2.39 -23.90 6.17
N ASP A 146 -2.68 -24.22 7.44
CA ASP A 146 -1.90 -25.14 8.27
C ASP A 146 -0.40 -24.77 8.27
N SER A 147 -0.12 -23.47 8.44
CA SER A 147 1.23 -22.88 8.38
C SER A 147 1.98 -22.99 7.06
N LYS A 148 1.34 -23.42 5.97
CA LYS A 148 1.93 -23.52 4.63
C LYS A 148 1.29 -22.53 3.66
N TRP A 149 2.11 -21.90 2.83
CA TRP A 149 1.64 -21.00 1.78
C TRP A 149 1.19 -21.77 0.53
N TRP A 150 0.02 -21.40 0.03
CA TRP A 150 -0.60 -21.97 -1.16
C TRP A 150 -1.04 -20.85 -2.09
N LEU A 151 -0.89 -21.07 -3.39
CA LEU A 151 -1.48 -20.20 -4.39
C LEU A 151 -2.93 -20.62 -4.67
N MET A 152 -3.80 -19.61 -4.80
CA MET A 152 -5.22 -19.73 -5.11
C MET A 152 -5.54 -18.79 -6.28
N ASP A 153 -5.94 -19.34 -7.43
CA ASP A 153 -6.41 -18.54 -8.55
C ASP A 153 -7.91 -18.76 -8.78
N PRO A 154 -8.78 -17.97 -8.12
CA PRO A 154 -10.22 -18.07 -8.31
C PRO A 154 -10.68 -17.69 -9.72
N THR A 155 -9.86 -16.97 -10.50
CA THR A 155 -10.19 -16.55 -11.87
C THR A 155 -10.06 -17.73 -12.83
N TRP A 156 -8.88 -18.36 -12.87
CA TRP A 156 -8.66 -19.56 -13.68
C TRP A 156 -9.42 -20.77 -13.12
N GLY A 157 -9.71 -20.77 -11.81
CA GLY A 157 -10.62 -21.69 -11.16
C GLY A 157 -12.08 -21.59 -11.63
N ALA A 158 -12.52 -20.41 -12.09
CA ALA A 158 -13.90 -20.17 -12.51
C ALA A 158 -14.23 -20.73 -13.90
N GLY A 159 -13.24 -20.85 -14.78
CA GLY A 159 -13.45 -21.25 -16.17
C GLY A 159 -12.37 -20.73 -17.10
N TYR A 160 -12.73 -20.55 -18.37
CA TYR A 160 -11.81 -20.10 -19.42
C TYR A 160 -12.52 -19.21 -20.44
N VAL A 161 -11.72 -18.47 -21.22
CA VAL A 161 -12.20 -17.70 -22.37
C VAL A 161 -11.80 -18.45 -23.63
N ASP A 162 -12.77 -18.70 -24.51
CA ASP A 162 -12.54 -19.22 -25.86
C ASP A 162 -13.26 -18.34 -26.86
N LYS A 163 -12.56 -17.91 -27.91
CA LYS A 163 -13.08 -17.01 -28.98
C LYS A 163 -13.87 -15.81 -28.43
N GLN A 164 -13.28 -15.10 -27.46
CA GLN A 164 -13.86 -13.92 -26.77
C GLN A 164 -15.17 -14.21 -26.01
N LYS A 165 -15.46 -15.47 -25.71
CA LYS A 165 -16.61 -15.87 -24.89
C LYS A 165 -16.13 -16.57 -23.62
N TYR A 166 -16.70 -16.17 -22.50
CA TYR A 166 -16.41 -16.79 -21.21
C TYR A 166 -17.24 -18.06 -21.03
N PHE A 167 -16.58 -19.15 -20.64
CA PHE A 167 -17.19 -20.43 -20.30
C PHE A 167 -16.90 -20.77 -18.84
N ARG A 168 -17.95 -20.81 -18.02
CA ARG A 168 -17.83 -21.24 -16.63
C ARG A 168 -17.57 -22.74 -16.57
N LYS A 169 -16.48 -23.13 -15.93
CA LYS A 169 -16.12 -24.53 -15.68
C LYS A 169 -15.21 -24.57 -14.47
N LEU A 170 -15.78 -24.92 -13.32
CA LEU A 170 -15.02 -24.98 -12.07
C LEU A 170 -13.83 -25.92 -12.23
N ASN A 171 -12.63 -25.41 -11.96
CA ASN A 171 -11.40 -26.16 -12.09
C ASN A 171 -10.62 -26.13 -10.76
N ALA A 172 -10.65 -27.26 -10.05
CA ALA A 172 -10.04 -27.38 -8.74
C ALA A 172 -8.50 -27.43 -8.76
N ILE A 173 -7.84 -27.53 -9.94
CA ILE A 173 -6.37 -27.50 -10.01
C ILE A 173 -5.79 -26.15 -9.57
N TYR A 174 -6.59 -25.08 -9.67
CA TYR A 174 -6.23 -23.73 -9.27
C TYR A 174 -6.56 -23.41 -7.81
N PHE A 175 -7.06 -24.42 -7.08
CA PHE A 175 -7.21 -24.40 -5.63
C PHE A 175 -6.04 -25.15 -4.99
N LYS A 176 -5.35 -24.50 -4.05
CA LYS A 176 -4.28 -25.06 -3.23
C LYS A 176 -3.07 -25.53 -4.07
N MET A 177 -2.62 -24.69 -4.99
CA MET A 177 -1.40 -24.95 -5.76
C MET A 177 -0.17 -24.79 -4.86
N THR A 178 0.77 -25.73 -4.93
CA THR A 178 2.07 -25.54 -4.25
C THR A 178 2.84 -24.40 -4.93
N PRO A 179 3.70 -23.67 -4.19
CA PRO A 179 4.58 -22.66 -4.78
C PRO A 179 5.35 -23.13 -6.03
N SER A 180 5.91 -24.35 -5.98
CA SER A 180 6.67 -24.94 -7.08
C SER A 180 5.82 -25.29 -8.30
N ALA A 181 4.56 -25.71 -8.11
CA ALA A 181 3.65 -25.96 -9.23
C ALA A 181 3.16 -24.64 -9.83
N ALA A 182 2.90 -23.64 -8.98
CA ALA A 182 2.31 -22.39 -9.43
C ALA A 182 3.29 -21.51 -10.20
N ILE A 183 4.58 -21.49 -9.82
CA ILE A 183 5.62 -20.75 -10.55
C ILE A 183 5.85 -21.25 -11.98
N ALA A 184 5.24 -22.38 -12.38
CA ALA A 184 5.23 -22.82 -13.77
C ALA A 184 4.42 -21.90 -14.70
N THR A 185 3.37 -21.27 -14.15
CA THR A 185 2.43 -20.47 -14.93
C THR A 185 2.20 -19.08 -14.36
N HIS A 186 2.37 -18.86 -13.05
CA HIS A 186 2.09 -17.62 -12.34
C HIS A 186 3.36 -17.02 -11.79
N MET A 187 3.79 -15.89 -12.35
CA MET A 187 5.01 -15.18 -11.95
C MET A 187 4.66 -13.87 -11.23
N PRO A 188 4.83 -13.79 -9.90
CA PRO A 188 4.66 -12.55 -9.16
C PRO A 188 5.62 -11.46 -9.65
N PHE A 189 5.18 -10.19 -9.64
CA PHE A 189 6.09 -9.07 -9.89
C PHE A 189 7.15 -8.93 -8.80
N ASP A 190 6.73 -9.03 -7.53
CA ASP A 190 7.62 -9.08 -6.37
C ASP A 190 7.89 -10.55 -6.00
N TYR A 191 9.16 -10.95 -6.06
CA TYR A 191 9.57 -12.34 -5.81
C TYR A 191 9.29 -12.83 -4.38
N LEU A 192 8.99 -11.93 -3.44
CA LEU A 192 8.51 -12.29 -2.09
C LEU A 192 7.36 -13.29 -2.16
N TRP A 193 6.44 -13.06 -3.09
CA TRP A 193 5.20 -13.81 -3.22
C TRP A 193 5.34 -15.09 -4.05
N GLN A 194 6.56 -15.52 -4.35
CA GLN A 194 6.81 -16.85 -4.90
C GLN A 194 6.78 -17.93 -3.82
N PHE A 195 7.06 -17.59 -2.55
CA PHE A 195 7.23 -18.54 -1.44
C PHE A 195 8.25 -19.64 -1.71
N LEU A 196 9.29 -19.30 -2.49
CA LEU A 196 10.41 -20.17 -2.80
C LEU A 196 11.65 -19.69 -2.05
N SER A 197 12.36 -20.62 -1.41
CA SER A 197 13.63 -20.31 -0.75
C SER A 197 14.75 -19.97 -1.73
N PHE A 198 14.59 -20.31 -3.01
CA PHE A 198 15.48 -19.90 -4.10
C PHE A 198 14.62 -19.28 -5.21
N PRO A 199 14.27 -17.99 -5.09
CA PRO A 199 13.35 -17.36 -6.04
C PRO A 199 13.83 -17.46 -7.49
N ILE A 200 12.88 -17.70 -8.38
CA ILE A 200 13.05 -17.71 -9.82
C ILE A 200 13.03 -16.27 -10.31
N SER A 201 14.05 -15.86 -11.07
CA SER A 201 14.09 -14.54 -11.70
C SER A 201 13.16 -14.48 -12.90
N ASN A 202 12.80 -13.27 -13.34
CA ASN A 202 12.00 -13.10 -14.55
C ASN A 202 12.70 -13.73 -15.78
N GLN A 203 14.04 -13.67 -15.85
CA GLN A 203 14.79 -14.30 -16.94
C GLN A 203 14.71 -15.83 -16.92
N GLU A 204 14.81 -16.44 -15.74
CA GLU A 204 14.67 -17.89 -15.57
C GLU A 204 13.25 -18.35 -15.88
N PHE A 205 12.23 -17.62 -15.40
CA PHE A 205 10.83 -17.89 -15.72
C PHE A 205 10.58 -17.86 -17.23
N ILE A 206 11.08 -16.82 -17.93
CA ILE A 206 10.94 -16.68 -19.38
C ILE A 206 11.63 -17.82 -20.12
N SER A 207 12.85 -18.18 -19.71
CA SER A 207 13.63 -19.26 -20.33
C SER A 207 13.20 -20.68 -19.93
N GLY A 208 12.22 -20.82 -19.03
CA GLY A 208 11.71 -22.12 -18.57
C GLY A 208 12.62 -22.83 -17.55
N LYS A 209 13.62 -22.14 -16.99
CA LYS A 209 14.54 -22.69 -15.97
C LYS A 209 13.92 -22.54 -14.58
N LEU A 210 12.97 -23.41 -14.26
CA LEU A 210 12.16 -23.31 -13.03
C LEU A 210 12.67 -24.14 -11.85
N GLU A 211 13.75 -24.90 -12.05
CA GLU A 211 14.37 -25.70 -11.01
C GLU A 211 15.07 -24.81 -9.97
N ALA A 212 15.06 -25.25 -8.71
CA ALA A 212 15.70 -24.52 -7.63
C ALA A 212 17.22 -24.48 -7.84
N ASN A 213 17.77 -23.27 -7.98
CA ASN A 213 19.21 -23.07 -8.05
C ASN A 213 19.78 -22.83 -6.64
N THR A 214 20.30 -23.89 -6.01
CA THR A 214 20.84 -23.86 -4.65
C THR A 214 22.15 -23.09 -4.52
N THR A 215 22.76 -22.66 -5.62
CA THR A 215 23.94 -21.77 -5.60
C THR A 215 23.57 -20.32 -5.28
N LYS A 216 22.29 -19.94 -5.43
CA LYS A 216 21.78 -18.63 -5.02
C LYS A 216 21.72 -18.55 -3.49
N LYS A 217 21.87 -17.33 -2.96
CA LYS A 217 21.58 -17.07 -1.55
C LYS A 217 20.13 -17.46 -1.25
N LYS A 218 19.94 -18.30 -0.22
CA LYS A 218 18.62 -18.67 0.27
C LYS A 218 17.86 -17.41 0.71
N PHE A 219 16.63 -17.28 0.25
CA PHE A 219 15.71 -16.23 0.61
C PHE A 219 14.75 -16.73 1.69
N ASP A 220 14.75 -16.05 2.84
CA ASP A 220 13.81 -16.34 3.93
C ASP A 220 12.56 -15.46 3.77
N PHE A 221 11.62 -15.96 2.96
CA PHE A 221 10.38 -15.24 2.69
C PHE A 221 9.47 -15.13 3.92
N GLU A 222 9.54 -16.04 4.91
CA GLU A 222 8.69 -15.95 6.11
C GLU A 222 9.15 -14.77 6.97
N SER A 223 10.45 -14.66 7.22
CA SER A 223 11.02 -13.52 7.95
C SER A 223 10.76 -12.20 7.21
N GLU A 224 10.86 -12.19 5.88
CA GLU A 224 10.56 -11.00 5.09
C GLU A 224 9.07 -10.64 5.18
N ILE A 225 8.12 -11.59 5.08
CA ILE A 225 6.69 -11.32 5.28
C ILE A 225 6.43 -10.73 6.67
N LEU A 226 7.02 -11.28 7.72
CA LEU A 226 6.87 -10.76 9.09
C LEU A 226 7.41 -9.32 9.22
N LYS A 227 8.55 -9.02 8.58
CA LYS A 227 9.08 -7.65 8.49
C LYS A 227 8.07 -6.73 7.79
N GLN A 228 7.55 -7.15 6.64
CA GLN A 228 6.59 -6.35 5.86
C GLN A 228 5.25 -6.16 6.59
N GLU A 229 4.80 -7.10 7.41
CA GLU A 229 3.57 -6.95 8.20
C GLU A 229 3.67 -5.79 9.19
N ASN A 230 4.85 -5.58 9.78
CA ASN A 230 5.09 -4.56 10.82
C ASN A 230 5.67 -3.23 10.30
N ALA A 231 5.98 -3.13 9.00
CA ALA A 231 6.57 -1.93 8.41
C ALA A 231 5.54 -0.82 8.13
N LEU A 232 6.02 0.42 7.94
CA LEU A 232 5.19 1.52 7.46
C LEU A 232 4.83 1.33 5.98
N ALA A 233 3.74 1.95 5.52
CA ALA A 233 3.27 1.79 4.13
C ALA A 233 4.33 2.16 3.08
N ALA A 234 5.05 3.28 3.30
CA ALA A 234 6.14 3.72 2.42
C ALA A 234 7.28 2.69 2.36
N ASP A 235 7.67 2.12 3.50
CA ASP A 235 8.74 1.11 3.56
C ASP A 235 8.34 -0.17 2.84
N LYS A 236 7.07 -0.60 2.99
CA LYS A 236 6.55 -1.79 2.28
C LYS A 236 6.65 -1.63 0.77
N ILE A 237 6.23 -0.47 0.27
CA ILE A 237 6.25 -0.19 -1.18
C ILE A 237 7.71 -0.05 -1.65
N PHE A 238 8.55 0.64 -0.90
CA PHE A 238 9.97 0.77 -1.22
C PHE A 238 10.65 -0.59 -1.33
N ASP A 239 10.53 -1.43 -0.31
CA ASP A 239 11.11 -2.78 -0.30
C ASP A 239 10.59 -3.64 -1.47
N ALA A 240 9.28 -3.54 -1.78
CA ALA A 240 8.70 -4.22 -2.94
C ALA A 240 9.32 -3.73 -4.26
N THR A 241 9.50 -2.41 -4.46
CA THR A 241 10.11 -1.87 -5.69
C THR A 241 11.56 -2.36 -5.86
N VAL A 242 12.32 -2.46 -4.77
CA VAL A 242 13.70 -2.99 -4.78
C VAL A 242 13.70 -4.47 -5.17
N ARG A 243 12.79 -5.27 -4.61
CA ARG A 243 12.67 -6.69 -4.95
C ARG A 243 12.25 -6.91 -6.40
N ILE A 244 11.29 -6.14 -6.90
CA ILE A 244 10.84 -6.18 -8.30
C ILE A 244 12.01 -5.89 -9.25
N GLU A 245 12.75 -4.80 -9.00
CA GLU A 245 13.91 -4.40 -9.82
C GLU A 245 15.01 -5.48 -9.80
N LYS A 246 15.33 -6.00 -8.62
CA LYS A 246 16.33 -7.07 -8.44
C LYS A 246 15.92 -8.37 -9.16
N ASN A 247 14.63 -8.65 -9.30
CA ASN A 247 14.16 -9.82 -10.04
C ASN A 247 14.28 -9.68 -11.58
N GLY A 248 14.56 -8.47 -12.04
CA GLY A 248 14.78 -8.10 -13.44
C GLY A 248 13.50 -7.65 -14.14
N ILE A 249 13.48 -6.40 -14.61
CA ILE A 249 12.40 -5.85 -15.44
C ILE A 249 12.59 -6.36 -16.88
N LYS A 250 11.80 -7.38 -17.28
CA LYS A 250 12.00 -8.12 -18.55
C LYS A 250 10.83 -8.02 -19.54
N ASN A 251 9.77 -7.31 -19.17
CA ASN A 251 8.63 -7.04 -20.05
C ASN A 251 7.88 -5.79 -19.54
N ASN A 252 7.00 -5.25 -20.38
CA ASN A 252 6.25 -4.02 -20.07
C ASN A 252 5.33 -4.18 -18.86
N LEU A 253 4.77 -5.36 -18.60
CA LEU A 253 3.90 -5.58 -17.43
C LEU A 253 4.64 -5.35 -16.11
N ILE A 254 5.90 -5.83 -16.02
CA ILE A 254 6.74 -5.58 -14.84
C ILE A 254 7.09 -4.10 -14.75
N GLN A 255 7.44 -3.47 -15.87
CA GLN A 255 7.81 -2.05 -15.93
C GLN A 255 6.64 -1.16 -15.47
N ASP A 256 5.44 -1.39 -15.99
CA ASP A 256 4.25 -0.62 -15.67
C ASP A 256 3.89 -0.74 -14.18
N TYR A 257 3.92 -1.96 -13.64
CA TYR A 257 3.66 -2.20 -12.21
C TYR A 257 4.72 -1.54 -11.32
N TRP A 258 5.99 -1.60 -11.71
CA TRP A 258 7.08 -0.97 -10.97
C TRP A 258 6.98 0.56 -10.97
N ILE A 259 6.68 1.18 -12.13
CA ILE A 259 6.44 2.63 -12.24
C ILE A 259 5.25 3.03 -11.38
N TYR A 260 4.15 2.26 -11.44
CA TYR A 260 2.99 2.48 -10.59
C TYR A 260 3.36 2.48 -9.10
N LYS A 261 4.11 1.47 -8.64
CA LYS A 261 4.55 1.39 -7.23
C LYS A 261 5.49 2.53 -6.83
N LYS A 262 6.39 2.97 -7.72
CA LYS A 262 7.24 4.14 -7.45
C LYS A 262 6.42 5.42 -7.31
N LYS A 263 5.41 5.62 -8.17
CA LYS A 263 4.50 6.77 -8.07
C LYS A 263 3.67 6.72 -6.78
N GLU A 264 3.20 5.54 -6.39
CA GLU A 264 2.50 5.33 -5.12
C GLU A 264 3.38 5.74 -3.91
N LEU A 265 4.65 5.30 -3.90
CA LEU A 265 5.62 5.67 -2.87
C LEU A 265 5.86 7.19 -2.82
N GLU A 266 6.04 7.82 -3.99
CA GLU A 266 6.24 9.26 -4.10
C GLU A 266 5.04 10.03 -3.53
N ASN A 267 3.82 9.63 -3.89
CA ASN A 267 2.60 10.26 -3.37
C ASN A 267 2.50 10.18 -1.84
N ILE A 268 2.83 9.02 -1.23
CA ILE A 268 2.81 8.88 0.23
C ILE A 268 3.82 9.83 0.88
N ARG A 269 5.07 9.85 0.37
CA ARG A 269 6.12 10.75 0.89
C ARG A 269 5.74 12.23 0.74
N GLN A 270 5.13 12.59 -0.39
CA GLN A 270 4.65 13.95 -0.61
C GLN A 270 3.53 14.32 0.37
N ASN A 271 2.58 13.43 0.63
CA ASN A 271 1.51 13.67 1.60
C ASN A 271 2.07 13.82 3.02
N GLU A 272 3.03 12.99 3.43
CA GLU A 272 3.69 13.10 4.73
C GLU A 272 4.48 14.41 4.88
N THR A 273 5.23 14.80 3.85
CA THR A 273 5.97 16.07 3.83
C THR A 273 5.04 17.27 3.86
N ASN A 274 3.94 17.23 3.11
CA ASN A 274 2.91 18.28 3.14
C ASN A 274 2.25 18.39 4.51
N ALA A 275 1.94 17.27 5.17
CA ALA A 275 1.38 17.27 6.52
C ALA A 275 2.35 17.87 7.54
N LYS A 276 3.64 17.51 7.47
CA LYS A 276 4.71 18.13 8.28
C LYS A 276 4.80 19.62 8.03
N PHE A 277 4.75 20.04 6.76
CA PHE A 277 4.76 21.45 6.41
C PHE A 277 3.58 22.22 7.00
N SER A 278 2.35 21.70 6.92
CA SER A 278 1.16 22.32 7.53
C SER A 278 1.29 22.48 9.05
N ILE A 279 1.91 21.52 9.74
CA ILE A 279 2.21 21.62 11.17
C ILE A 279 3.21 22.76 11.42
N LEU A 280 4.29 22.84 10.64
CA LEU A 280 5.30 23.89 10.76
C LEU A 280 4.73 25.30 10.53
N VAL A 281 3.81 25.45 9.57
CA VAL A 281 3.08 26.71 9.37
C VAL A 281 2.30 27.08 10.62
N THR A 282 1.59 26.13 11.22
CA THR A 282 0.80 26.35 12.44
C THR A 282 1.68 26.73 13.63
N GLU A 283 2.75 25.97 13.88
CA GLU A 283 3.71 26.24 14.97
C GLU A 283 4.39 27.60 14.79
N SER A 284 4.81 27.94 13.56
CA SER A 284 5.45 29.23 13.28
C SER A 284 4.50 30.42 13.48
N ASN A 285 3.24 30.31 13.05
CA ASN A 285 2.23 31.33 13.27
C ASN A 285 1.94 31.54 14.75
N GLN A 286 1.88 30.46 15.54
CA GLN A 286 1.71 30.56 17.00
C GLN A 286 2.89 31.30 17.65
N ALA A 287 4.11 30.99 17.25
CA ALA A 287 5.29 31.67 17.76
C ALA A 287 5.32 33.17 17.38
N ILE A 288 4.88 33.50 16.15
CA ILE A 288 4.73 34.89 15.70
C ILE A 288 3.66 35.63 16.52
N LEU A 289 2.55 34.96 16.88
CA LEU A 289 1.53 35.56 17.74
C LEU A 289 2.07 35.88 19.14
N LEU A 290 2.79 34.94 19.77
CA LEU A 290 3.45 35.17 21.06
C LEU A 290 4.45 36.32 20.99
N TYR A 291 5.22 36.41 19.91
CA TYR A 291 6.11 37.54 19.69
C TYR A 291 5.36 38.87 19.54
N ASN A 292 4.25 38.89 18.80
CA ASN A 292 3.42 40.09 18.65
C ASN A 292 2.81 40.54 19.98
N ASP A 293 2.40 39.62 20.84
CA ASP A 293 1.93 39.92 22.20
C ASP A 293 3.04 40.58 23.04
N PHE A 294 4.26 40.05 22.95
CA PHE A 294 5.43 40.68 23.56
C PHE A 294 5.67 42.10 23.02
N ILE A 295 5.62 42.30 21.70
CA ILE A 295 5.78 43.63 21.09
C ILE A 295 4.70 44.59 21.58
N GLY A 296 3.44 44.14 21.64
CA GLY A 296 2.34 44.92 22.19
C GLY A 296 2.58 45.33 23.65
N TYR A 297 3.10 44.42 24.47
CA TYR A 297 3.46 44.69 25.86
C TYR A 297 4.67 45.63 25.98
N ARG A 298 5.68 45.50 25.11
CA ARG A 298 6.83 46.41 25.02
C ARG A 298 6.41 47.82 24.60
N ASN A 299 5.49 47.95 23.65
CA ASN A 299 4.95 49.24 23.22
C ASN A 299 4.18 49.95 24.34
N LYS A 300 3.62 49.19 25.29
CA LYS A 300 3.06 49.70 26.55
C LYS A 300 4.12 49.93 27.64
N GLN A 301 5.40 49.91 27.28
CA GLN A 301 6.54 50.13 28.18
C GLN A 301 6.56 49.17 29.38
N PHE A 302 6.16 47.90 29.13
CA PHE A 302 6.05 46.85 30.15
C PHE A 302 5.12 47.23 31.30
N LYS A 303 3.90 47.67 30.92
CA LYS A 303 2.81 47.98 31.85
C LYS A 303 1.59 47.07 31.61
N PRO A 304 1.02 46.45 32.67
CA PRO A 304 1.46 46.48 34.07
C PRO A 304 2.80 45.77 34.28
N THR A 305 3.52 46.09 35.36
CA THR A 305 4.86 45.51 35.59
C THR A 305 4.74 44.03 35.96
N LEU A 306 5.40 43.18 35.19
CA LEU A 306 5.52 41.75 35.42
C LEU A 306 6.86 41.41 36.11
N PRO A 307 6.96 40.24 36.77
CA PRO A 307 8.23 39.69 37.23
C PRO A 307 9.26 39.56 36.09
N ASP A 308 10.54 39.71 36.42
CA ASP A 308 11.64 39.73 35.44
C ASP A 308 11.75 38.39 34.68
N ASP A 309 11.52 37.27 35.36
CA ASP A 309 11.49 35.91 34.78
C ASP A 309 10.33 35.75 33.80
N VAL A 310 9.15 36.30 34.11
CA VAL A 310 7.99 36.28 33.23
C VAL A 310 8.27 37.12 31.98
N LEU A 311 8.83 38.32 32.11
CA LEU A 311 9.19 39.17 30.97
C LEU A 311 10.24 38.51 30.08
N LEU A 312 11.24 37.83 30.65
CA LEU A 312 12.23 37.08 29.89
C LEU A 312 11.60 35.92 29.13
N LYS A 313 10.70 35.17 29.77
CA LYS A 313 10.00 34.05 29.16
C LYS A 313 9.14 34.46 27.96
N MET A 314 8.48 35.62 28.03
CA MET A 314 7.66 36.18 26.94
C MET A 314 8.44 36.38 25.63
N ILE A 315 9.77 36.55 25.67
CA ILE A 315 10.60 36.66 24.46
C ILE A 315 11.36 35.36 24.13
N GLN A 316 11.70 34.56 25.14
CA GLN A 316 12.41 33.28 24.94
C GLN A 316 11.52 32.22 24.29
N GLU A 317 10.27 32.07 24.74
CA GLU A 317 9.34 31.08 24.19
C GLU A 317 9.13 31.19 22.67
N PRO A 318 8.74 32.35 22.10
CA PRO A 318 8.59 32.48 20.66
C PRO A 318 9.93 32.27 19.92
N LYS A 319 11.07 32.67 20.51
CA LYS A 319 12.40 32.46 19.92
C LYS A 319 12.72 30.97 19.76
N GLU A 320 12.54 30.20 20.83
CA GLU A 320 12.81 28.76 20.84
C GLU A 320 11.90 28.02 19.85
N GLN A 321 10.61 28.38 19.80
CA GLN A 321 9.67 27.82 18.83
C GLN A 321 10.06 28.14 17.39
N LEU A 322 10.41 29.40 17.08
CA LEU A 322 10.85 29.80 15.75
C LEU A 322 12.16 29.13 15.34
N LEU A 323 13.10 28.96 16.27
CA LEU A 323 14.35 28.24 16.01
C LEU A 323 14.09 26.76 15.68
N LYS A 324 13.20 26.10 16.43
CA LYS A 324 12.75 24.73 16.12
C LYS A 324 12.11 24.67 14.73
N CYS A 325 11.20 25.61 14.41
CA CYS A 325 10.54 25.66 13.11
C CYS A 325 11.55 25.87 11.97
N GLN A 326 12.51 26.78 12.12
CA GLN A 326 13.56 27.05 11.14
C GLN A 326 14.35 25.77 10.86
N ASN A 327 14.87 25.12 11.91
CA ASN A 327 15.63 23.88 11.76
C ASN A 327 14.81 22.80 11.03
N GLN A 328 13.55 22.60 11.41
CA GLN A 328 12.70 21.59 10.76
C GLN A 328 12.35 21.94 9.30
N LEU A 329 12.19 23.23 8.98
CA LEU A 329 11.97 23.69 7.60
C LEU A 329 13.23 23.51 6.73
N ASP A 330 14.43 23.66 7.29
CA ASP A 330 15.69 23.50 6.55
C ASP A 330 15.95 22.05 6.16
N TYR A 331 15.53 21.10 6.99
CA TYR A 331 15.63 19.66 6.73
C TYR A 331 14.35 19.03 6.16
N LEU A 332 13.35 19.84 5.81
CA LEU A 332 12.12 19.35 5.20
C LEU A 332 12.44 18.79 3.80
N GLU A 333 11.96 17.57 3.53
CA GLU A 333 12.09 16.95 2.20
C GLU A 333 11.47 17.83 1.10
N PRO A 334 11.90 17.69 -0.16
CA PRO A 334 11.31 18.42 -1.27
C PRO A 334 9.81 18.17 -1.40
N VAL A 335 9.03 19.26 -1.36
CA VAL A 335 7.60 19.25 -1.67
C VAL A 335 7.35 19.24 -3.17
N ASN A 336 6.13 18.90 -3.56
CA ASN A 336 5.64 19.04 -4.93
C ASN A 336 5.74 20.49 -5.45
N GLU A 337 5.66 20.66 -6.77
CA GLU A 337 5.83 21.97 -7.40
C GLU A 337 4.84 23.02 -6.89
N GLU A 338 3.60 22.60 -6.63
CA GLU A 338 2.52 23.44 -6.12
C GLU A 338 2.87 24.13 -4.79
N ASN A 339 3.54 23.41 -3.87
CA ASN A 339 3.87 23.93 -2.54
C ASN A 339 5.25 24.59 -2.44
N ARG A 340 6.10 24.49 -3.48
CA ARG A 340 7.50 24.97 -3.43
C ARG A 340 7.62 26.45 -3.06
N THR A 341 6.78 27.29 -3.67
CA THR A 341 6.76 28.74 -3.41
C THR A 341 6.31 29.03 -1.98
N ASN A 342 5.29 28.32 -1.48
CA ASN A 342 4.78 28.49 -0.13
C ASN A 342 5.82 28.13 0.92
N VAL A 343 6.52 27.00 0.75
CA VAL A 343 7.60 26.59 1.66
C VAL A 343 8.70 27.65 1.69
N THR A 344 9.07 28.21 0.53
CA THR A 344 10.09 29.25 0.42
C THR A 344 9.68 30.53 1.17
N ALA A 345 8.43 30.96 0.99
CA ALA A 345 7.90 32.14 1.67
C ALA A 345 7.86 31.95 3.20
N VAL A 346 7.44 30.79 3.68
CA VAL A 346 7.41 30.48 5.12
C VAL A 346 8.82 30.44 5.70
N ARG A 347 9.79 29.80 5.02
CA ARG A 347 11.20 29.82 5.43
C ARG A 347 11.74 31.25 5.60
N GLN A 348 11.48 32.10 4.61
CA GLN A 348 11.92 33.50 4.64
C GLN A 348 11.25 34.29 5.77
N ASN A 349 9.95 34.10 5.98
CA ASN A 349 9.22 34.75 7.06
C ASN A 349 9.74 34.32 8.44
N VAL A 350 9.86 33.01 8.69
CA VAL A 350 10.40 32.47 9.94
C VAL A 350 11.80 33.01 10.21
N ALA A 351 12.69 33.00 9.21
CA ALA A 351 14.04 33.54 9.36
C ALA A 351 14.03 35.04 9.70
N SER A 352 13.18 35.82 9.02
CA SER A 352 13.07 37.26 9.25
C SER A 352 12.54 37.57 10.65
N VAL A 353 11.47 36.91 11.09
CA VAL A 353 10.90 37.14 12.43
C VAL A 353 11.86 36.68 13.52
N LEU A 354 12.55 35.55 13.32
CA LEU A 354 13.53 35.05 14.27
C LEU A 354 14.66 36.06 14.52
N GLU A 355 15.16 36.76 13.49
CA GLU A 355 16.14 37.84 13.68
C GLU A 355 15.56 38.99 14.51
N GLN A 356 14.32 39.41 14.25
CA GLN A 356 13.67 40.47 15.04
C GLN A 356 13.50 40.05 16.51
N VAL A 357 13.10 38.80 16.75
CA VAL A 357 12.95 38.23 18.09
C VAL A 357 14.28 38.21 18.83
N LYS A 358 15.38 37.83 18.17
CA LYS A 358 16.73 37.88 18.75
C LYS A 358 17.13 39.30 19.13
N ASP A 359 16.80 40.29 18.32
CA ASP A 359 17.09 41.69 18.64
C ASP A 359 16.25 42.21 19.82
N GLN A 360 14.98 41.82 19.91
CA GLN A 360 14.16 42.13 21.07
C GLN A 360 14.63 41.41 22.34
N GLU A 361 15.13 40.18 22.23
CA GLU A 361 15.71 39.47 23.37
C GLU A 361 16.94 40.21 23.90
N LYS A 362 17.84 40.68 23.02
CA LYS A 362 18.98 41.51 23.44
C LYS A 362 18.52 42.75 24.22
N PHE A 363 17.46 43.41 23.77
CA PHE A 363 16.86 44.54 24.48
C PHE A 363 16.33 44.13 25.86
N VAL A 364 15.62 43.00 25.98
CA VAL A 364 15.10 42.51 27.26
C VAL A 364 16.25 42.19 28.22
N LEU A 365 17.30 41.53 27.75
CA LEU A 365 18.49 41.22 28.57
C LEU A 365 19.18 42.50 29.07
N ASP A 366 19.38 43.50 28.21
CA ASP A 366 19.92 44.80 28.62
C ASP A 366 19.00 45.52 29.62
N TYR A 367 17.69 45.50 29.37
CA TYR A 367 16.68 46.06 30.29
C TYR A 367 16.74 45.41 31.67
N LEU A 368 16.78 44.08 31.72
CA LEU A 368 16.81 43.32 32.97
C LEU A 368 18.13 43.53 33.74
N SER A 369 19.24 43.77 33.06
CA SER A 369 20.53 44.09 33.70
C SER A 369 20.57 45.42 34.46
N LYS A 370 19.63 46.34 34.16
CA LYS A 370 19.61 47.70 34.71
C LYS A 370 18.72 47.83 35.95
N GLY A 371 19.03 48.80 36.80
CA GLY A 371 18.17 49.20 37.93
C GLY A 371 16.88 49.92 37.49
N LYS A 372 15.90 50.05 38.40
CA LYS A 372 14.55 50.59 38.12
C LYS A 372 14.54 51.97 37.43
N GLY A 373 15.44 52.88 37.82
CA GLY A 373 15.53 54.22 37.22
C GLY A 373 16.04 54.17 35.77
N ALA A 374 17.12 53.43 35.53
CA ALA A 374 17.71 53.24 34.21
C ALA A 374 16.77 52.48 33.25
N ARG A 375 16.00 51.51 33.75
CA ARG A 375 14.94 50.82 32.99
C ARG A 375 13.90 51.78 32.42
N LYS A 376 13.48 52.81 33.18
CA LYS A 376 12.53 53.82 32.69
C LYS A 376 13.13 54.66 31.55
N ALA A 377 14.42 55.00 31.66
CA ALA A 377 15.12 55.82 30.66
C ALA A 377 15.25 55.12 29.30
N MET A 378 15.21 53.78 29.25
CA MET A 378 15.25 53.02 27.99
C MET A 378 14.02 53.21 27.08
N PHE A 379 12.92 53.74 27.62
CA PHE A 379 11.70 54.02 26.85
C PHE A 379 11.52 55.50 26.50
N THR A 380 12.28 56.39 27.12
CA THR A 380 12.28 57.81 26.78
C THR A 380 13.20 58.04 25.59
N LYS A 381 12.67 58.52 24.45
CA LYS A 381 13.52 59.09 23.39
C LYS A 381 14.41 60.15 24.04
N MET A 382 15.73 59.95 24.06
CA MET A 382 16.65 61.02 24.42
C MET A 382 16.46 62.15 23.42
N LYS A 383 15.78 63.21 23.83
CA LYS A 383 15.90 64.51 23.17
C LYS A 383 17.10 65.20 23.81
N TRP A 384 18.23 65.19 23.12
CA TRP A 384 19.33 66.09 23.45
C TRP A 384 19.12 67.37 22.64
N PHE A 385 18.84 68.49 23.32
CA PHE A 385 18.59 69.80 22.68
C PHE A 385 17.55 69.81 21.54
N GLY A 386 16.44 69.10 21.70
CA GLY A 386 15.30 69.21 20.77
C GLY A 386 15.44 68.49 19.42
N ILE A 387 16.57 67.81 19.15
CA ILE A 387 16.76 67.02 17.94
C ILE A 387 16.57 65.54 18.27
N PRO A 388 15.73 64.78 17.53
CA PRO A 388 15.64 63.33 17.68
C PRO A 388 16.96 62.69 17.20
N LEU A 389 17.62 61.93 18.06
CA LEU A 389 18.65 60.97 17.64
C LEU A 389 17.90 59.73 17.13
N ASN A 390 17.96 59.51 15.81
CA ASN A 390 17.48 58.29 15.16
C ASN A 390 18.42 57.12 15.42
#